data_AF-A2DJQ7-F1
#
_entry.id   AF-A2DJQ7-F1
#
_cell.length_a   1.000
_cell.length_b   1.000
_cell.length_c   1.000
_cell.angle_alpha   90.00
_cell.angle_beta   90.00
_cell.angle_gamma   90.00
#
_symmetry.space_group_name_H-M   'P 1'
#
loop_
_entity.id
_entity.type
_entity.pdbx_description
1 polymer ?
#
loop_
_entity_poly.entity_id
_entity_poly.type
_entity_poly.pdbx_seq_one_letter_code
_entity_poly.pdbx_strand_id
1 'polypeptide(L)'
;MFGHLVHDFLTSMMYVPDYVNKSGFVVMKPITGLKIAQDWCNFLHINAKVVDLKVGSQIQVNELIAITGHENTHGVTVGGIKRLRKHIENLLGFDKIKPCKYVLANRPKEDRRSIIQIDKLFEEVKKIDERFILFNYPIKNLTENALFWSDIKIFVGPCGSQMYNSIFMRERTGFCLLFSHMDLPNVQLALASNFFLFGYVSSCEVENNFEKIDISKYIFYIKKVIYCVENNGWDNETLSTEDSPLVSRFPYKYVKSMPYVRYGSDNYRIDSQV
;
A
#
# COMPACT_ATOMS: atom_id res chain seq x y z
N MET A 1 -8.23 6.17 6.51
CA MET A 1 -6.97 5.63 5.94
C MET A 1 -7.13 4.13 5.73
N PHE A 2 -7.33 3.69 4.48
CA PHE A 2 -7.61 2.27 4.18
C PHE A 2 -6.35 1.40 4.15
N GLY A 3 -5.17 1.98 3.91
CA GLY A 3 -4.01 1.17 3.58
C GLY A 3 -3.48 0.25 4.67
N HIS A 4 -3.44 0.72 5.91
CA HIS A 4 -3.09 -0.12 7.06
C HIS A 4 -4.13 -1.22 7.28
N LEU A 5 -5.41 -0.96 7.04
CA LEU A 5 -6.43 -1.99 7.13
C LEU A 5 -6.22 -3.06 6.06
N VAL A 6 -5.95 -2.65 4.82
CA VAL A 6 -5.65 -3.60 3.74
C VAL A 6 -4.44 -4.46 4.10
N HIS A 7 -3.31 -3.82 4.40
CA HIS A 7 -2.05 -4.49 4.62
C HIS A 7 -2.02 -5.33 5.91
N ASP A 8 -2.44 -4.76 7.03
CA ASP A 8 -2.23 -5.35 8.37
C ASP A 8 -3.37 -6.30 8.76
N PHE A 9 -4.56 -6.15 8.17
CA PHE A 9 -5.76 -6.91 8.54
C PHE A 9 -6.29 -7.74 7.37
N LEU A 10 -6.72 -7.10 6.27
CA LEU A 10 -7.44 -7.80 5.19
C LEU A 10 -6.60 -8.86 4.48
N THR A 11 -5.29 -8.62 4.29
CA THR A 11 -4.41 -9.63 3.69
C THR A 11 -4.38 -10.94 4.49
N SER A 12 -4.34 -10.86 5.82
CA SER A 12 -4.38 -12.01 6.72
C SER A 12 -5.75 -12.69 6.67
N MET A 13 -6.84 -11.92 6.61
CA MET A 13 -8.20 -12.45 6.55
C MET A 13 -8.45 -13.33 5.31
N MET A 14 -7.68 -13.13 4.23
CA MET A 14 -7.75 -13.98 3.03
C MET A 14 -7.20 -15.39 3.20
N TYR A 15 -6.60 -15.71 4.35
CA TYR A 15 -6.16 -17.06 4.69
C TYR A 15 -7.10 -17.76 5.68
N VAL A 16 -8.15 -17.09 6.14
CA VAL A 16 -9.17 -17.73 6.97
C VAL A 16 -9.84 -18.82 6.13
N PRO A 17 -9.88 -20.07 6.61
CA PRO A 17 -10.50 -21.16 5.85
C PRO A 17 -11.99 -20.91 5.59
N ASP A 18 -12.50 -21.33 4.44
CA ASP A 18 -13.89 -21.11 4.04
C ASP A 18 -14.90 -21.66 5.05
N TYR A 19 -14.62 -22.79 5.71
CA TYR A 19 -15.52 -23.36 6.73
C TYR A 19 -15.62 -22.48 7.98
N VAL A 20 -14.53 -21.80 8.35
CA VAL A 20 -14.49 -20.83 9.44
C VAL A 20 -15.24 -19.57 9.02
N ASN A 21 -14.98 -19.06 7.82
CA ASN A 21 -15.70 -17.89 7.31
C ASN A 21 -17.20 -18.17 7.15
N LYS A 22 -17.63 -19.36 6.75
CA LYS A 22 -19.06 -19.71 6.69
C LYS A 22 -19.71 -19.77 8.07
N SER A 23 -19.01 -20.35 9.06
CA SER A 23 -19.53 -20.49 10.43
C SER A 23 -19.54 -19.17 11.21
N GLY A 24 -18.68 -18.23 10.80
CA GLY A 24 -18.45 -16.97 11.50
C GLY A 24 -17.37 -17.10 12.57
N PHE A 25 -16.63 -16.02 12.78
CA PHE A 25 -15.52 -16.00 13.72
C PHE A 25 -15.33 -14.63 14.36
N VAL A 26 -14.52 -14.58 15.42
CA VAL A 26 -14.19 -13.35 16.15
C VAL A 26 -12.77 -12.93 15.81
N VAL A 27 -12.57 -11.63 15.59
CA VAL A 27 -11.25 -11.06 15.32
C VAL A 27 -11.08 -9.74 16.07
N MET A 28 -9.88 -9.47 16.54
CA MET A 28 -9.58 -8.19 17.20
C MET A 28 -9.62 -7.03 16.21
N LYS A 29 -10.04 -5.86 16.69
CA LYS A 29 -10.02 -4.65 15.87
C LYS A 29 -8.59 -4.34 15.40
N PRO A 30 -8.41 -3.90 14.14
CA PRO A 30 -7.15 -3.33 13.70
C PRO A 30 -6.99 -1.92 14.25
N ILE A 31 -5.75 -1.42 14.22
CA ILE A 31 -5.41 -0.06 14.66
C ILE A 31 -6.18 1.03 13.90
N THR A 32 -6.60 0.74 12.66
CA THR A 32 -7.40 1.64 11.83
C THR A 32 -8.81 1.88 12.34
N GLY A 33 -9.28 1.04 13.27
CA GLY A 33 -10.56 1.23 13.95
C GLY A 33 -11.63 0.20 13.59
N LEU A 34 -12.58 0.05 14.51
CA LEU A 34 -13.64 -0.96 14.48
C LEU A 34 -14.60 -0.79 13.29
N LYS A 35 -15.14 0.42 13.11
CA LYS A 35 -16.15 0.71 12.08
C LYS A 35 -15.63 0.41 10.68
N ILE A 36 -14.43 0.89 10.35
CA ILE A 36 -13.84 0.68 9.01
C ILE A 36 -13.58 -0.82 8.78
N ALA A 37 -13.10 -1.55 9.79
CA ALA A 37 -12.92 -3.00 9.67
C ALA A 37 -14.24 -3.73 9.39
N GLN A 38 -15.32 -3.36 10.09
CA GLN A 38 -16.66 -3.92 9.88
C GLN A 38 -17.20 -3.59 8.49
N ASP A 39 -17.07 -2.34 8.03
CA ASP A 39 -17.49 -1.92 6.69
C ASP A 39 -16.80 -2.77 5.60
N TRP A 40 -15.51 -3.06 5.77
CA TRP A 40 -14.76 -3.92 4.85
C TRP A 40 -15.12 -5.41 4.97
N CYS A 41 -15.34 -5.93 6.18
CA CYS A 41 -15.82 -7.30 6.34
C CYS A 41 -17.17 -7.50 5.64
N ASN A 42 -18.09 -6.54 5.81
CA ASN A 42 -19.39 -6.56 5.14
C ASN A 42 -19.24 -6.49 3.62
N PHE A 43 -18.41 -5.56 3.12
CA PHE A 43 -18.14 -5.38 1.70
C PHE A 43 -17.55 -6.65 1.07
N LEU A 44 -16.62 -7.32 1.74
CA LEU A 44 -15.94 -8.51 1.22
C LEU A 44 -16.66 -9.82 1.57
N HIS A 45 -17.83 -9.76 2.21
CA HIS A 45 -18.55 -10.94 2.71
C HIS A 45 -17.70 -11.85 3.62
N ILE A 46 -16.91 -11.22 4.49
CA ILE A 46 -16.15 -11.88 5.55
C ILE A 46 -17.04 -11.90 6.80
N ASN A 47 -17.41 -13.09 7.26
CA ASN A 47 -18.27 -13.28 8.44
C ASN A 47 -17.46 -13.15 9.74
N ALA A 48 -16.87 -11.99 9.95
CA ALA A 48 -16.05 -11.70 11.11
C ALA A 48 -16.76 -10.72 12.04
N LYS A 49 -16.95 -11.13 13.29
CA LYS A 49 -17.28 -10.24 14.39
C LYS A 49 -16.01 -9.56 14.86
N VAL A 50 -15.80 -8.33 14.43
CA VAL A 50 -14.69 -7.50 14.91
C VAL A 50 -14.99 -7.01 16.32
N VAL A 51 -14.08 -7.24 17.26
CA VAL A 51 -14.22 -6.85 18.67
C VAL A 51 -13.18 -5.82 19.08
N ASP A 52 -13.59 -4.88 19.93
CA ASP A 52 -12.69 -3.92 20.58
C ASP A 52 -12.42 -4.39 22.01
N LEU A 53 -11.20 -4.85 22.27
CA LEU A 53 -10.79 -5.27 23.60
C LEU A 53 -10.06 -4.14 24.32
N LYS A 54 -10.49 -3.85 25.55
CA LYS A 54 -9.76 -2.96 26.43
C LYS A 54 -8.43 -3.61 26.81
N VAL A 55 -7.43 -2.78 27.08
CA VAL A 55 -6.14 -3.24 27.62
C VAL A 55 -6.39 -4.10 28.86
N GLY A 56 -5.76 -5.28 28.91
CA GLY A 56 -5.94 -6.26 29.99
C GLY A 56 -7.18 -7.15 29.87
N SER A 57 -8.05 -6.94 28.88
CA SER A 57 -9.18 -7.84 28.62
C SER A 57 -8.73 -9.09 27.87
N GLN A 58 -9.42 -10.20 28.11
CA GLN A 58 -9.19 -11.47 27.42
C GLN A 58 -10.51 -12.00 26.86
N ILE A 59 -10.43 -12.74 25.75
CA ILE A 59 -11.56 -13.52 25.23
C ILE A 59 -11.18 -14.98 25.34
N GLN A 60 -12.01 -15.75 26.03
CA GLN A 60 -11.93 -17.20 25.98
C GLN A 60 -12.56 -17.69 24.66
N VAL A 61 -11.83 -18.53 23.94
CA VAL A 61 -12.30 -19.17 22.70
C VAL A 61 -12.12 -20.69 22.83
N ASN A 62 -13.00 -21.44 22.17
CA ASN A 62 -12.87 -22.90 22.11
C ASN A 62 -11.75 -23.32 21.14
N GLU A 63 -11.52 -22.53 20.10
CA GLU A 63 -10.51 -22.75 19.07
C GLU A 63 -9.85 -21.41 18.70
N LEU A 64 -8.52 -21.42 18.55
CA LEU A 64 -7.74 -20.27 18.13
C LEU A 64 -7.05 -20.58 16.80
N ILE A 65 -7.34 -19.77 15.79
CA ILE A 65 -6.67 -19.83 14.49
C ILE A 65 -5.65 -18.69 14.41
N ALA A 66 -4.38 -19.05 14.33
CA ALA A 66 -3.28 -18.11 14.16
C ALA A 66 -2.80 -18.11 12.71
N ILE A 67 -2.82 -16.94 12.07
CA ILE A 67 -2.30 -16.75 10.71
C ILE A 67 -0.98 -16.00 10.85
N THR A 68 0.11 -16.63 10.43
CA THR A 68 1.47 -16.07 10.51
C THR A 68 2.23 -16.27 9.21
N GLY A 69 3.14 -15.35 8.92
CA GLY A 69 4.18 -15.57 7.91
C GLY A 69 5.27 -16.50 8.44
N HIS A 70 6.02 -17.13 7.53
CA HIS A 70 7.10 -18.04 7.88
C HIS A 70 8.36 -17.31 8.37
N GLU A 71 8.68 -16.14 7.81
CA GLU A 71 9.90 -15.39 8.11
C GLU A 71 9.65 -14.09 8.88
N ASN A 72 8.61 -13.35 8.50
CA ASN A 72 8.23 -12.09 9.14
C ASN A 72 6.71 -11.88 9.03
N THR A 73 6.20 -10.97 9.85
CA THR A 73 4.76 -10.63 9.88
C THR A 73 4.26 -10.08 8.54
N HIS A 74 5.12 -9.43 7.75
CA HIS A 74 4.79 -8.96 6.41
C HIS A 74 4.73 -10.07 5.35
N GLY A 75 5.22 -11.28 5.64
CA GLY A 75 5.22 -12.40 4.70
C GLY A 75 3.80 -12.83 4.32
N VAL A 76 2.84 -12.70 5.25
CA VAL A 76 1.41 -12.99 4.99
C VAL A 76 0.87 -12.12 3.85
N THR A 77 1.36 -10.88 3.72
CA THR A 77 0.79 -9.90 2.81
C THR A 77 1.14 -10.21 1.35
N VAL A 78 2.22 -10.94 1.05
CA VAL A 78 2.59 -11.31 -0.33
C VAL A 78 1.49 -12.13 -1.01
N GLY A 79 1.05 -13.22 -0.37
CA GLY A 79 -0.05 -14.03 -0.90
C GLY A 79 -1.43 -13.44 -0.56
N GLY A 80 -1.55 -12.70 0.55
CA GLY A 80 -2.80 -12.09 0.97
C GLY A 80 -3.26 -10.99 0.03
N ILE A 81 -2.35 -10.16 -0.48
CA ILE A 81 -2.64 -9.14 -1.51
C ILE A 81 -3.19 -9.80 -2.77
N LYS A 82 -2.55 -10.87 -3.26
CA LYS A 82 -3.01 -11.60 -4.46
C LYS A 82 -4.40 -12.19 -4.28
N ARG A 83 -4.66 -12.83 -3.13
CA ARG A 83 -5.97 -13.42 -2.80
C ARG A 83 -7.05 -12.33 -2.68
N LEU A 84 -6.75 -11.24 -1.99
CA LEU A 84 -7.67 -10.12 -1.80
C LEU A 84 -8.07 -9.48 -3.13
N ARG A 85 -7.08 -9.22 -3.99
CA ARG A 85 -7.30 -8.67 -5.34
C ARG A 85 -8.22 -9.59 -6.15
N LYS A 86 -7.92 -10.89 -6.21
CA LYS A 86 -8.76 -11.87 -6.92
C LYS A 86 -10.18 -11.93 -6.36
N HIS A 87 -10.33 -11.87 -5.03
CA HIS A 87 -11.64 -11.85 -4.38
C HIS A 87 -12.46 -10.63 -4.76
N ILE A 88 -11.83 -9.45 -4.72
CA ILE A 88 -12.44 -8.17 -5.14
C ILE A 88 -12.81 -8.19 -6.63
N GLU A 89 -11.91 -8.69 -7.49
CA GLU A 89 -12.17 -8.80 -8.93
C GLU A 89 -13.39 -9.67 -9.22
N ASN A 90 -13.49 -10.82 -8.56
CA ASN A 90 -14.65 -11.70 -8.69
C ASN A 90 -15.94 -11.05 -8.15
N LEU A 91 -15.85 -10.35 -7.02
CA LEU A 91 -16.98 -9.72 -6.37
C LEU A 91 -17.56 -8.56 -7.20
N LEU A 92 -16.70 -7.74 -7.79
CA LEU A 92 -17.08 -6.50 -8.46
C LEU A 92 -17.10 -6.61 -9.99
N GLY A 93 -16.64 -7.72 -10.57
CA GLY A 93 -16.56 -7.91 -12.02
C GLY A 93 -15.56 -6.96 -12.69
N PHE A 94 -14.45 -6.65 -12.01
CA PHE A 94 -13.43 -5.73 -12.50
C PHE A 94 -12.58 -6.31 -13.62
N ASP A 95 -12.71 -7.61 -13.91
CA ASP A 95 -12.11 -8.25 -15.07
C ASP A 95 -12.49 -7.57 -16.39
N LYS A 96 -13.67 -6.92 -16.42
CA LYS A 96 -14.22 -6.20 -17.58
C LYS A 96 -13.80 -4.73 -17.66
N ILE A 97 -13.24 -4.17 -16.60
CA ILE A 97 -12.80 -2.77 -16.59
C ILE A 97 -11.42 -2.71 -17.20
N LYS A 98 -11.30 -2.03 -18.35
CA LYS A 98 -10.02 -1.72 -18.97
C LYS A 98 -9.50 -0.41 -18.38
N PRO A 99 -8.38 -0.40 -17.64
CA PRO A 99 -7.86 0.82 -17.05
C PRO A 99 -7.51 1.85 -18.12
N CYS A 100 -7.98 3.08 -17.98
CA CYS A 100 -7.73 4.15 -18.95
C CYS A 100 -7.15 5.44 -18.34
N LYS A 101 -7.22 5.63 -17.02
CA LYS A 101 -6.83 6.89 -16.38
C LYS A 101 -5.33 6.98 -16.08
N TYR A 102 -4.76 8.15 -16.35
CA TYR A 102 -3.42 8.53 -15.98
C TYR A 102 -3.56 9.57 -14.88
N VAL A 103 -3.09 9.26 -13.68
CA VAL A 103 -3.36 10.04 -12.48
C VAL A 103 -2.05 10.55 -11.92
N LEU A 104 -1.95 11.86 -11.76
CA LEU A 104 -1.01 12.49 -10.85
C LEU A 104 -1.79 12.85 -9.59
N ALA A 105 -1.40 12.33 -8.44
CA ALA A 105 -2.05 12.64 -7.17
C ALA A 105 -1.04 13.18 -6.16
N ASN A 106 -1.56 13.95 -5.21
CA ASN A 106 -0.79 14.45 -4.10
C ASN A 106 -1.53 14.21 -2.78
N ARG A 107 -0.80 14.31 -1.68
CA ARG A 107 -1.41 14.43 -0.35
C ARG A 107 -1.92 15.86 -0.16
N PRO A 108 -2.86 16.08 0.78
CA PRO A 108 -3.15 17.42 1.29
C PRO A 108 -1.83 18.17 1.61
N LYS A 109 -1.78 19.49 1.37
CA LYS A 109 -0.50 20.25 1.47
C LYS A 109 0.07 20.21 2.89
N GLU A 110 -0.81 20.17 3.87
CA GLU A 110 -0.56 20.05 5.29
C GLU A 110 -0.15 18.63 5.75
N ASP A 111 -0.38 17.61 4.92
CA ASP A 111 -0.03 16.23 5.23
C ASP A 111 1.44 15.95 4.89
N ARG A 112 2.08 15.16 5.76
CA ARG A 112 3.46 14.68 5.60
C ARG A 112 3.66 14.02 4.23
N ARG A 113 4.82 14.28 3.61
CA ARG A 113 5.21 13.77 2.28
C ARG A 113 4.35 14.33 1.14
N SER A 114 3.73 15.50 1.31
CA SER A 114 3.11 16.19 0.17
C SER A 114 4.18 16.77 -0.77
N ILE A 115 3.88 16.81 -2.06
CA ILE A 115 4.73 17.44 -3.08
C ILE A 115 4.37 18.92 -3.12
N ILE A 116 5.25 19.80 -2.66
CA ILE A 116 4.94 21.24 -2.57
C ILE A 116 4.80 21.85 -3.97
N GLN A 117 5.66 21.46 -4.91
CA GLN A 117 5.69 21.94 -6.28
C GLN A 117 4.78 21.13 -7.21
N ILE A 118 3.62 20.63 -6.72
CA ILE A 118 2.75 19.75 -7.50
C ILE A 118 2.22 20.40 -8.78
N ASP A 119 1.88 21.69 -8.73
CA ASP A 119 1.34 22.40 -9.89
C ASP A 119 2.38 22.46 -11.02
N LYS A 120 3.63 22.82 -10.68
CA LYS A 120 4.76 22.82 -11.62
C LYS A 120 5.04 21.42 -12.17
N LEU A 121 5.00 20.39 -11.32
CA LEU A 121 5.17 19.01 -11.76
C LEU A 121 4.05 18.60 -12.73
N PHE A 122 2.79 18.97 -12.44
CA PHE A 122 1.65 18.66 -13.30
C PHE A 122 1.79 19.28 -14.69
N GLU A 123 2.21 20.54 -14.78
CA GLU A 123 2.47 21.20 -16.07
C GLU A 123 3.53 20.46 -16.90
N GLU A 124 4.62 20.02 -16.27
CA GLU A 124 5.64 19.22 -16.98
C GLU A 124 5.13 17.82 -17.37
N VAL A 125 4.29 17.20 -16.54
CA VAL A 125 3.65 15.91 -16.85
C VAL A 125 2.68 16.05 -18.04
N LYS A 126 1.91 17.13 -18.11
CA LYS A 126 0.99 17.38 -19.24
C LYS A 126 1.70 17.55 -20.57
N LYS A 127 2.94 18.06 -20.59
CA LYS A 127 3.77 18.17 -21.80
C LYS A 127 4.22 16.82 -22.35
N ILE A 128 4.35 15.80 -21.49
CA ILE A 128 4.77 14.46 -21.92
C ILE A 128 3.59 13.56 -22.28
N ASP A 129 2.45 13.74 -21.61
CA ASP A 129 1.22 12.99 -21.89
C ASP A 129 0.00 13.77 -21.37
N GLU A 130 -0.83 14.24 -22.31
CA GLU A 130 -1.99 15.05 -22.01
C GLU A 130 -3.12 14.27 -21.30
N ARG A 131 -3.05 12.95 -21.22
CA ARG A 131 -4.08 12.12 -20.55
C ARG A 131 -4.02 12.22 -19.02
N PHE A 132 -2.93 12.74 -18.48
CA PHE A 132 -2.79 12.92 -17.03
C PHE A 132 -3.81 13.92 -16.49
N ILE A 133 -4.46 13.52 -15.39
CA ILE A 133 -5.29 14.37 -14.56
C ILE A 133 -4.63 14.59 -13.21
N LEU A 134 -4.82 15.77 -12.63
CA LEU A 134 -4.46 16.03 -11.25
C LEU A 134 -5.61 15.59 -10.34
N PHE A 135 -5.36 14.64 -9.45
CA PHE A 135 -6.34 14.13 -8.51
C PHE A 135 -6.13 14.74 -7.12
N ASN A 136 -7.16 15.44 -6.62
CA ASN A 136 -7.13 16.20 -5.37
C ASN A 136 -8.39 16.01 -4.50
N TYR A 137 -9.30 15.11 -4.85
CA TYR A 137 -10.59 14.98 -4.14
C TYR A 137 -10.57 13.85 -3.10
N PRO A 138 -11.22 14.05 -1.94
CA PRO A 138 -11.42 12.96 -1.01
C PRO A 138 -12.46 11.98 -1.57
N ILE A 139 -12.13 10.70 -1.53
CA ILE A 139 -13.06 9.62 -1.88
C ILE A 139 -13.93 9.32 -0.66
N LYS A 140 -15.25 9.33 -0.82
CA LYS A 140 -16.19 9.35 0.32
C LYS A 140 -16.53 7.96 0.84
N ASN A 141 -16.55 6.95 -0.04
CA ASN A 141 -16.93 5.59 0.33
C ASN A 141 -16.11 4.54 -0.44
N LEU A 142 -16.25 3.29 -0.01
CA LEU A 142 -15.47 2.16 -0.53
C LEU A 142 -15.78 1.85 -2.00
N THR A 143 -17.05 1.96 -2.42
CA THR A 143 -17.46 1.71 -3.80
C THR A 143 -16.87 2.75 -4.76
N GLU A 144 -16.96 4.04 -4.42
CA GLU A 144 -16.30 5.11 -5.17
C GLU A 144 -14.79 4.90 -5.27
N ASN A 145 -14.17 4.46 -4.17
CA ASN A 145 -12.74 4.14 -4.13
C ASN A 145 -12.40 2.99 -5.07
N ALA A 146 -13.18 1.92 -5.02
CA ALA A 146 -12.99 0.76 -5.88
C ALA A 146 -13.09 1.14 -7.35
N LEU A 147 -14.13 1.88 -7.74
CA LEU A 147 -14.32 2.35 -9.11
C LEU A 147 -13.20 3.27 -9.57
N PHE A 148 -12.83 4.28 -8.75
CA PHE A 148 -11.76 5.20 -9.09
C PHE A 148 -10.44 4.47 -9.34
N TRP A 149 -10.00 3.64 -8.39
CA TRP A 149 -8.73 2.92 -8.48
C TRP A 149 -8.74 1.82 -9.54
N SER A 150 -9.88 1.18 -9.82
CA SER A 150 -9.98 0.14 -10.87
C SER A 150 -9.70 0.66 -12.28
N ASP A 151 -9.94 1.95 -12.51
CA ASP A 151 -9.78 2.60 -13.81
C ASP A 151 -8.38 3.22 -13.99
N ILE A 152 -7.53 3.22 -12.96
CA ILE A 152 -6.19 3.80 -13.04
C ILE A 152 -5.26 2.86 -13.82
N LYS A 153 -4.74 3.35 -14.94
CA LYS A 153 -3.71 2.70 -15.75
C LYS A 153 -2.30 3.06 -15.26
N ILE A 154 -2.09 4.33 -14.91
CA ILE A 154 -0.83 4.83 -14.34
C ILE A 154 -1.13 5.77 -13.18
N PHE A 155 -0.47 5.54 -12.05
CA PHE A 155 -0.50 6.42 -10.90
C PHE A 155 0.88 7.03 -10.64
N VAL A 156 0.92 8.34 -10.47
CA VAL A 156 2.11 9.11 -10.10
C VAL A 156 1.81 9.88 -8.82
N GLY A 157 2.71 9.84 -7.84
CA GLY A 157 2.49 10.58 -6.59
C GLY A 157 3.45 10.21 -5.46
N PRO A 158 3.25 10.75 -4.26
CA PRO A 158 4.06 10.40 -3.10
C PRO A 158 3.72 8.98 -2.60
N CYS A 159 4.72 8.30 -2.06
CA CYS A 159 4.56 6.97 -1.48
C CYS A 159 3.75 6.96 -0.17
N GLY A 160 3.48 5.76 0.32
CA GLY A 160 2.95 5.46 1.64
C GLY A 160 1.71 4.58 1.62
N SER A 161 1.05 4.49 2.78
CA SER A 161 -0.05 3.54 3.00
C SER A 161 -1.25 3.76 2.05
N GLN A 162 -1.46 4.97 1.53
CA GLN A 162 -2.52 5.22 0.56
C GLN A 162 -2.39 4.39 -0.74
N MET A 163 -1.18 3.90 -1.06
CA MET A 163 -0.95 3.05 -2.24
C MET A 163 -1.66 1.70 -2.14
N TYR A 164 -1.97 1.20 -0.94
CA TYR A 164 -2.71 -0.04 -0.77
C TYR A 164 -4.16 0.01 -1.28
N ASN A 165 -4.69 1.19 -1.62
CA ASN A 165 -5.95 1.27 -2.37
C ASN A 165 -5.83 0.66 -3.78
N SER A 166 -4.61 0.49 -4.30
CA SER A 166 -4.36 -0.18 -5.57
C SER A 166 -4.71 -1.67 -5.60
N ILE A 167 -5.20 -2.27 -4.51
CA ILE A 167 -5.84 -3.58 -4.58
C ILE A 167 -7.01 -3.62 -5.59
N PHE A 168 -7.55 -2.46 -6.00
CA PHE A 168 -8.56 -2.35 -7.04
C PHE A 168 -7.99 -2.20 -8.46
N MET A 169 -6.73 -1.76 -8.61
CA MET A 169 -6.07 -1.61 -9.92
C MET A 169 -5.84 -2.96 -10.57
N ARG A 170 -5.80 -3.04 -11.91
CA ARG A 170 -5.49 -4.27 -12.65
C ARG A 170 -3.99 -4.56 -12.66
N GLU A 171 -3.60 -5.81 -12.90
CA GLU A 171 -2.18 -6.14 -13.10
C GLU A 171 -1.60 -5.41 -14.32
N ARG A 172 -0.27 -5.27 -14.39
CA ARG A 172 0.47 -4.60 -15.48
C ARG A 172 0.12 -3.11 -15.65
N THR A 173 -0.49 -2.49 -14.65
CA THR A 173 -0.57 -1.03 -14.50
C THR A 173 0.71 -0.46 -13.89
N GLY A 174 0.86 0.86 -13.93
CA GLY A 174 2.09 1.55 -13.55
C GLY A 174 1.99 2.39 -12.28
N PHE A 175 3.08 2.39 -11.51
CA PHE A 175 3.38 3.30 -10.42
C PHE A 175 4.68 4.07 -10.69
N CYS A 176 4.63 5.39 -10.55
CA CYS A 176 5.83 6.21 -10.37
C CYS A 176 5.71 6.93 -9.03
N LEU A 177 6.49 6.50 -8.04
CA LEU A 177 6.36 6.97 -6.67
C LEU A 177 7.55 7.80 -6.24
N LEU A 178 7.26 8.89 -5.53
CA LEU A 178 8.26 9.67 -4.84
C LEU A 178 8.46 9.11 -3.42
N PHE A 179 9.69 8.66 -3.16
CA PHE A 179 10.13 8.00 -1.94
C PHE A 179 10.94 8.96 -1.07
N SER A 180 10.58 9.09 0.22
CA SER A 180 11.41 9.81 1.21
C SER A 180 12.60 8.95 1.67
N HIS A 181 12.39 7.64 1.68
CA HIS A 181 13.34 6.55 1.88
C HIS A 181 12.81 5.36 1.07
N MET A 182 13.59 4.28 0.97
CA MET A 182 13.12 3.06 0.31
C MET A 182 11.88 2.48 1.03
N ASP A 183 10.70 2.72 0.49
CA ASP A 183 9.41 2.26 1.03
C ASP A 183 9.18 0.80 0.63
N LEU A 184 9.85 -0.11 1.35
CA LEU A 184 9.77 -1.56 1.11
C LEU A 184 8.33 -2.09 1.10
N PRO A 185 7.41 -1.63 1.96
CA PRO A 185 6.00 -2.03 1.86
C PRO A 185 5.35 -1.68 0.50
N ASN A 186 5.60 -0.50 -0.06
CA ASN A 186 5.11 -0.16 -1.40
C ASN A 186 5.79 -0.96 -2.52
N VAL A 187 7.08 -1.29 -2.38
CA VAL A 187 7.79 -2.20 -3.31
C VAL A 187 7.16 -3.60 -3.26
N GLN A 188 6.93 -4.13 -2.06
CA GLN A 188 6.27 -5.43 -1.86
C GLN A 188 4.87 -5.44 -2.49
N LEU A 189 4.08 -4.38 -2.28
CA LEU A 189 2.76 -4.23 -2.88
C LEU A 189 2.82 -4.29 -4.41
N ALA A 190 3.76 -3.58 -5.04
CA ALA A 190 3.92 -3.58 -6.49
C ALA A 190 4.32 -4.97 -7.01
N LEU A 191 5.28 -5.63 -6.36
CA LEU A 191 5.70 -7.00 -6.71
C LEU A 191 4.57 -8.01 -6.56
N ALA A 192 3.84 -7.95 -5.44
CA ALA A 192 2.71 -8.85 -5.19
C ALA A 192 1.54 -8.63 -6.16
N SER A 193 1.39 -7.41 -6.70
CA SER A 193 0.30 -7.03 -7.60
C SER A 193 0.68 -7.03 -9.08
N ASN A 194 1.92 -7.43 -9.42
CA ASN A 194 2.45 -7.39 -10.79
C ASN A 194 2.35 -5.99 -11.45
N PHE A 195 2.70 -4.94 -10.71
CA PHE A 195 2.75 -3.57 -11.23
C PHE A 195 4.15 -3.21 -11.73
N PHE A 196 4.21 -2.35 -12.76
CA PHE A 196 5.45 -1.67 -13.11
C PHE A 196 5.68 -0.55 -12.10
N LEU A 197 6.71 -0.63 -11.27
CA LEU A 197 7.04 0.40 -10.29
C LEU A 197 8.37 1.07 -10.63
N PHE A 198 8.35 2.40 -10.66
CA PHE A 198 9.53 3.24 -10.65
C PHE A 198 9.52 4.11 -9.38
N GLY A 199 10.61 4.06 -8.62
CA GLY A 199 10.77 4.84 -7.39
C GLY A 199 11.81 5.93 -7.54
N TYR A 200 11.42 7.19 -7.35
CA TYR A 200 12.38 8.28 -7.18
C TYR A 200 12.61 8.54 -5.70
N VAL A 201 13.79 8.19 -5.19
CA VAL A 201 14.18 8.53 -3.81
C VAL A 201 14.69 9.96 -3.77
N SER A 202 13.91 10.84 -3.13
CA SER A 202 14.32 12.19 -2.78
C SER A 202 14.60 12.22 -1.28
N SER A 203 15.77 12.71 -0.88
CA SER A 203 16.13 12.85 0.53
C SER A 203 15.13 13.80 1.21
N CYS A 204 14.20 13.22 1.95
CA CYS A 204 13.19 13.91 2.73
C CYS A 204 13.01 13.10 4.01
N GLU A 205 12.93 13.75 5.16
CA GLU A 205 12.53 13.03 6.37
C GLU A 205 11.07 12.60 6.22
N VAL A 206 10.69 11.47 6.83
CA VAL A 206 9.33 10.91 6.71
C VAL A 206 8.26 11.89 7.18
N GLU A 207 8.62 12.80 8.08
CA GLU A 207 7.73 13.81 8.66
C GLU A 207 7.63 15.08 7.81
N ASN A 208 8.51 15.26 6.84
CA ASN A 208 8.60 16.48 6.05
C ASN A 208 7.89 16.34 4.70
N ASN A 209 7.66 17.48 4.07
CA ASN A 209 7.14 17.57 2.72
C ASN A 209 8.28 17.52 1.70
N PHE A 210 7.96 17.08 0.49
CA PHE A 210 8.88 17.12 -0.63
C PHE A 210 8.96 18.54 -1.19
N GLU A 211 9.74 19.38 -0.51
CA GLU A 211 9.94 20.78 -0.87
C GLU A 211 10.81 20.94 -2.13
N LYS A 212 11.89 20.14 -2.21
CA LYS A 212 12.90 20.20 -3.26
C LYS A 212 12.95 18.87 -4.01
N ILE A 213 12.13 18.75 -5.03
CA ILE A 213 12.19 17.62 -5.97
C ILE A 213 12.90 18.03 -7.25
N ASP A 214 13.76 17.16 -7.78
CA ASP A 214 14.25 17.30 -9.15
C ASP A 214 13.13 16.85 -10.11
N ILE A 215 12.37 17.83 -10.61
CA ILE A 215 11.23 17.58 -11.52
C ILE A 215 11.72 16.91 -12.81
N SER A 216 12.85 17.33 -13.36
CA SER A 216 13.38 16.74 -14.60
C SER A 216 13.70 15.26 -14.42
N LYS A 217 14.33 14.90 -13.29
CA LYS A 217 14.59 13.50 -12.94
C LYS A 217 13.31 12.72 -12.67
N TYR A 218 12.31 13.33 -12.02
CA TYR A 218 11.05 12.63 -11.78
C TYR A 218 10.27 12.40 -13.08
N ILE A 219 10.25 13.37 -13.99
CA ILE A 219 9.68 13.26 -15.34
C ILE A 219 10.33 12.12 -16.13
N PHE A 220 11.65 11.93 -16.00
CA PHE A 220 12.32 10.77 -16.62
C PHE A 220 11.70 9.45 -16.17
N TYR A 221 11.50 9.24 -14.86
CA TYR A 221 10.86 8.02 -14.35
C TYR A 221 9.39 7.88 -14.77
N ILE A 222 8.66 9.00 -14.86
CA ILE A 222 7.28 9.00 -15.36
C ILE A 222 7.24 8.52 -16.82
N LYS A 223 8.15 9.00 -17.68
CA LYS A 223 8.26 8.51 -19.06
C LYS A 223 8.56 7.01 -19.12
N LYS A 224 9.43 6.50 -18.24
CA LYS A 224 9.76 5.07 -18.19
C LYS A 224 8.56 4.22 -17.74
N VAL A 225 7.78 4.64 -16.75
CA VAL A 225 6.57 3.88 -16.37
C VAL A 225 5.51 3.91 -17.48
N ILE A 226 5.34 5.04 -18.18
CA ILE A 226 4.46 5.14 -19.35
C ILE A 226 4.88 4.11 -20.40
N TYR A 227 6.16 4.10 -20.76
CA TYR A 227 6.69 3.14 -21.72
C TYR A 227 6.38 1.69 -21.31
N CYS A 228 6.67 1.30 -20.06
CA CYS A 228 6.47 -0.07 -19.63
C CYS A 228 5.00 -0.51 -19.68
N VAL A 229 4.10 0.40 -19.31
CA VAL A 229 2.65 0.15 -19.32
C VAL A 229 2.09 0.10 -20.74
N GLU A 230 2.51 1.00 -21.63
CA GLU A 230 2.05 1.00 -23.02
C GLU A 230 2.56 -0.22 -23.82
N ASN A 231 3.80 -0.65 -23.56
CA ASN A 231 4.42 -1.77 -24.28
C ASN A 231 4.26 -3.11 -23.55
N ASN A 232 3.63 -3.09 -22.37
CA ASN A 232 3.37 -4.27 -21.55
C ASN A 232 4.65 -5.08 -21.21
N GLY A 233 5.76 -4.38 -21.01
CA GLY A 233 7.09 -4.98 -20.78
C GLY A 233 8.12 -3.97 -20.34
N TRP A 234 9.18 -4.44 -19.70
CA TRP A 234 10.30 -3.59 -19.30
C TRP A 234 11.09 -3.11 -20.52
N ASP A 235 11.50 -1.86 -20.50
CA ASP A 235 12.44 -1.32 -21.47
C ASP A 235 13.82 -1.97 -21.29
N ASN A 236 14.36 -2.55 -22.37
CA ASN A 236 15.69 -3.19 -22.35
C ASN A 236 16.80 -2.19 -21.99
N GLU A 237 16.65 -0.91 -22.34
CA GLU A 237 17.61 0.13 -21.93
C GLU A 237 17.58 0.34 -20.40
N THR A 238 16.38 0.28 -19.81
CA THR A 238 16.15 0.45 -18.37
C THR A 238 16.73 -0.72 -17.54
N LEU A 239 16.88 -1.90 -18.14
CA LEU A 239 17.56 -3.05 -17.53
C LEU A 239 19.09 -2.98 -17.69
N SER A 240 19.59 -2.25 -18.69
CA SER A 240 21.01 -2.16 -19.04
C SER A 240 21.77 -1.06 -18.28
N THR A 241 21.06 -0.06 -17.76
CA THR A 241 21.68 0.98 -16.95
C THR A 241 21.93 0.44 -15.54
N GLU A 242 23.14 0.66 -15.04
CA GLU A 242 23.53 0.42 -13.65
C GLU A 242 22.59 1.06 -12.61
N ASP A 243 21.76 2.01 -13.05
CA ASP A 243 20.66 2.68 -12.34
C ASP A 243 19.29 2.01 -12.58
N SER A 244 19.23 0.68 -12.60
CA SER A 244 17.97 -0.05 -12.75
C SER A 244 16.97 0.40 -11.66
N PRO A 245 15.82 0.97 -12.04
CA PRO A 245 14.88 1.60 -11.10
C PRO A 245 14.13 0.62 -10.19
N LEU A 246 14.41 -0.69 -10.32
CA LEU A 246 13.89 -1.72 -9.43
C LEU A 246 14.93 -2.47 -8.61
N VAL A 247 16.24 -2.23 -8.77
CA VAL A 247 17.26 -2.91 -7.96
C VAL A 247 18.39 -1.96 -7.57
N SER A 248 18.31 -1.53 -6.31
CA SER A 248 19.36 -0.92 -5.49
C SER A 248 20.77 -0.78 -6.08
N ARG A 249 21.22 0.47 -6.24
CA ARG A 249 22.59 0.87 -5.89
C ARG A 249 22.56 1.90 -4.77
N PHE A 250 22.20 1.43 -3.57
CA PHE A 250 22.73 2.07 -2.38
C PHE A 250 23.75 1.11 -1.76
N PRO A 251 24.98 1.54 -1.46
CA PRO A 251 25.69 0.95 -0.34
C PRO A 251 24.86 1.27 0.91
N TYR A 252 23.84 0.46 1.18
CA TYR A 252 23.12 0.52 2.43
C TYR A 252 24.08 -0.05 3.47
N LYS A 253 25.00 0.79 3.96
CA LYS A 253 25.59 0.54 5.27
C LYS A 253 24.40 0.56 6.21
N TYR A 254 24.07 -0.59 6.80
CA TYR A 254 23.32 -0.61 8.05
C TYR A 254 23.98 0.44 8.94
N VAL A 255 23.34 1.61 9.08
CA VAL A 255 23.69 2.49 10.19
C VAL A 255 23.31 1.64 11.39
N LYS A 256 24.33 1.10 12.06
CA LYS A 256 24.19 0.26 13.23
C LYS A 256 23.15 0.89 14.14
N SER A 257 22.27 0.02 14.63
CA SER A 257 21.09 0.30 15.44
C SER A 257 19.95 0.98 14.69
N MET A 258 18.94 0.17 14.30
CA MET A 258 17.57 0.60 14.63
C MET A 258 17.61 1.07 16.08
N PRO A 259 17.00 2.20 16.46
CA PRO A 259 16.82 2.49 17.88
C PRO A 259 16.24 1.22 18.48
N TYR A 260 16.95 0.65 19.45
CA TYR A 260 16.43 -0.46 20.24
C TYR A 260 15.02 -0.01 20.63
N VAL A 261 14.01 -0.67 20.06
CA VAL A 261 12.70 -0.69 20.67
C VAL A 261 12.98 -1.37 21.99
N ARG A 262 13.22 -0.57 23.03
CA ARG A 262 13.15 -1.04 24.41
C ARG A 262 11.71 -1.51 24.54
N TYR A 263 11.48 -2.79 24.29
CA TYR A 263 10.45 -3.49 25.03
C TYR A 263 10.79 -3.23 26.48
N GLY A 264 9.97 -2.43 27.16
CA GLY A 264 10.08 -2.20 28.58
C GLY A 264 9.93 -3.54 29.26
N SER A 265 11.05 -4.23 29.49
CA SER A 265 11.15 -5.45 30.27
C SER A 265 11.71 -5.11 31.65
N ASP A 266 11.21 -4.04 32.27
CA ASP A 266 11.51 -3.73 33.66
C ASP A 266 10.23 -3.23 34.34
N ASN A 267 9.88 -3.92 35.42
CA ASN A 267 8.77 -3.69 36.36
C ASN A 267 7.49 -4.52 36.17
N TYR A 268 7.64 -5.85 36.22
CA TYR A 268 6.75 -6.67 37.06
C TYR A 268 7.61 -7.56 37.95
N ARG A 269 8.04 -7.00 39.10
CA ARG A 269 8.34 -7.83 40.27
C ARG A 269 7.01 -8.33 40.79
N ILE A 270 6.75 -9.63 40.61
CA ILE A 270 5.76 -10.33 41.42
C ILE A 270 6.45 -10.52 42.77
N ASP A 271 6.16 -9.63 43.72
CA ASP A 271 6.45 -9.92 45.12
C ASP A 271 5.49 -11.04 45.55
N SER A 272 6.01 -12.26 45.56
CA SER A 272 5.37 -13.41 46.17
C SER A 272 5.65 -13.38 47.66
N GLN A 273 4.85 -12.68 48.47
CA GLN A 273 4.76 -12.94 49.91
C GLN A 273 3.37 -12.59 50.47
N VAL A 274 2.73 -13.65 51.01
CA VAL A 274 1.57 -13.74 51.93
C VAL A 274 0.18 -13.46 51.36
#